data_AF-A0A8J6I744-F1
#
_entry.id   AF-A0A8J6I744-F1
#
_cell.length_a   1.000
_cell.length_b   1.000
_cell.length_c   1.000
_cell.angle_alpha   90.00
_cell.angle_beta   90.00
_cell.angle_gamma   90.00
#
_symmetry.space_group_name_H-M   'P 1'
#
loop_
_entity.id
_entity.type
_entity.pdbx_description
1 polymer ?
#
loop_
_entity_poly.entity_id
_entity_poly.type
_entity_poly.pdbx_seq_one_letter_code
_entity_poly.pdbx_strand_id
1 'polypeptide(L)'
;MAGCFHRWEPRLQAVKYVRALMSDLPRKNCWTIAEHAGDATPDKTQRLLERARWDTMAAMGAVRGFVTAHLASSQAVAVLDESGQEKKGTHTVGVKRQYVGCAGRVSNAINVVYCTYATPSGHALVGARPYLPAEWAGDVNRRRAAGVPDDVDFATKPELGRQILADLHAAGTLPPWVTGDEVYGRDPHLRSWCENHDTGYVLGVPKSMRITLPAGTTVRADATLTMLEPSSWTIASCGAGSKGERRYTWAWIATTSPRRHLLARRNLTPNAKGEYEVAFFLCFTPHGHPATLHTLITIAGMRWPVEEDFQIGKDAFGLDHSQVRTYPALLRHLVLTMAALAVAAITAAHARTRTNTLPAGPTSPDDLPPADPGLIPLTVAEIKRLFNLLTRTWQPTRHHLHWTQWRQRHQARARWFHQRTRLRHQTQTA
;
A
#
# COMPACT_ATOMS: atom_id res chain seq x y z
N MET A 1 -12.90 2.66 15.51
CA MET A 1 -11.87 3.61 16.00
C MET A 1 -12.29 4.46 17.22
N ALA A 2 -13.58 4.59 17.60
CA ALA A 2 -13.98 5.51 18.67
C ALA A 2 -13.26 5.25 20.02
N GLY A 3 -13.09 3.98 20.41
CA GLY A 3 -12.40 3.59 21.64
C GLY A 3 -10.87 3.83 21.65
N CYS A 4 -10.28 4.25 20.52
CA CYS A 4 -8.83 4.50 20.44
C CYS A 4 -8.45 5.90 20.97
N PHE A 5 -9.43 6.79 21.18
CA PHE A 5 -9.20 8.17 21.60
C PHE A 5 -9.52 8.34 23.09
N HIS A 6 -8.58 8.90 23.86
CA HIS A 6 -8.81 9.19 25.28
C HIS A 6 -9.82 10.32 25.51
N ARG A 7 -10.04 11.17 24.51
CA ARG A 7 -10.89 12.37 24.60
C ARG A 7 -11.73 12.53 23.34
N TRP A 8 -12.89 13.18 23.47
CA TRP A 8 -13.81 13.40 22.35
C TRP A 8 -13.28 14.46 21.36
N GLU A 9 -12.48 15.45 21.79
CA GLU A 9 -12.02 16.52 20.90
C GLU A 9 -11.03 15.99 19.82
N PRO A 10 -10.00 15.19 20.13
CA PRO A 10 -9.18 14.55 19.11
C PRO A 10 -9.98 13.60 18.20
N ARG A 11 -10.99 12.91 18.74
CA ARG A 11 -11.88 12.05 17.94
C ARG A 11 -12.65 12.88 16.90
N LEU A 12 -13.23 14.01 17.29
CA LEU A 12 -13.91 14.90 16.35
C LEU A 12 -12.94 15.47 15.31
N GLN A 13 -11.73 15.85 15.72
CA GLN A 13 -10.73 16.32 14.78
C GLN A 13 -10.33 15.21 13.79
N ALA A 14 -10.26 13.94 14.22
CA ALA A 14 -10.02 12.81 13.32
C ALA A 14 -11.16 12.63 12.30
N VAL A 15 -12.42 12.82 12.71
CA VAL A 15 -13.56 12.80 11.77
C VAL A 15 -13.42 13.91 10.72
N LYS A 16 -13.09 15.14 11.14
CA LYS A 16 -12.84 16.25 10.21
C LYS A 16 -11.66 15.95 9.28
N TYR A 17 -10.60 15.34 9.81
CA TYR A 17 -9.43 14.95 9.04
C TYR A 17 -9.79 13.92 7.95
N VAL A 18 -10.51 12.85 8.30
CA VAL A 18 -10.98 11.83 7.36
C VAL A 18 -11.90 12.43 6.29
N ARG A 19 -12.84 13.32 6.66
CA ARG A 19 -13.67 14.03 5.67
C ARG A 19 -12.83 14.87 4.71
N ALA A 20 -11.81 15.57 5.20
CA ALA A 20 -10.88 16.29 4.34
C ALA A 20 -10.06 15.35 3.42
N LEU A 21 -9.67 14.17 3.90
CA LEU A 21 -9.02 13.15 3.06
C LEU A 21 -9.98 12.62 1.97
N MET A 22 -11.28 12.59 2.21
CA MET A 22 -12.31 12.24 1.20
C MET A 22 -12.64 13.39 0.23
N SER A 23 -12.22 14.62 0.50
CA SER A 23 -12.56 15.79 -0.33
C SER A 23 -11.72 15.94 -1.60
N ASP A 24 -12.02 16.96 -2.41
CA ASP A 24 -11.30 17.30 -3.65
C ASP A 24 -10.17 18.33 -3.44
N LEU A 25 -9.65 18.44 -2.21
CA LEU A 25 -8.52 19.33 -1.95
C LEU A 25 -7.31 18.90 -2.79
N PRO A 26 -6.64 19.83 -3.50
CA PRO A 26 -5.53 19.52 -4.39
C PRO A 26 -4.30 18.98 -3.64
N ARG A 27 -4.20 19.24 -2.33
CA ARG A 27 -3.14 18.69 -1.48
C ARG A 27 -3.64 18.45 -0.06
N LYS A 28 -3.40 17.25 0.48
CA LYS A 28 -3.88 16.82 1.81
C LYS A 28 -2.84 17.04 2.91
N ASN A 29 -2.29 18.25 3.01
CA ASN A 29 -1.39 18.63 4.10
C ASN A 29 -2.18 19.19 5.30
N CYS A 30 -1.50 19.42 6.44
CA CYS A 30 -2.16 19.83 7.68
C CYS A 30 -2.93 21.16 7.60
N TRP A 31 -2.40 22.18 6.94
CA TRP A 31 -3.09 23.48 6.87
C TRP A 31 -4.28 23.43 5.92
N THR A 32 -4.18 22.66 4.83
CA THR A 32 -5.24 22.59 3.81
C THR A 32 -6.40 21.79 4.36
N ILE A 33 -6.09 20.74 5.12
CA ILE A 33 -7.08 19.98 5.90
C ILE A 33 -7.71 20.87 6.98
N ALA A 34 -6.92 21.64 7.74
CA ALA A 34 -7.45 22.51 8.80
C ALA A 34 -8.39 23.60 8.25
N GLU A 35 -8.01 24.24 7.14
CA GLU A 35 -8.86 25.22 6.45
C GLU A 35 -10.17 24.59 6.00
N HIS A 36 -10.12 23.44 5.33
CA HIS A 36 -11.31 22.71 4.90
C HIS A 36 -12.20 22.30 6.08
N ALA A 37 -11.57 21.86 7.18
CA ALA A 37 -12.19 21.45 8.43
C ALA A 37 -12.86 22.60 9.22
N GLY A 38 -12.72 23.85 8.75
CA GLY A 38 -13.29 25.04 9.38
C GLY A 38 -12.53 25.50 10.63
N ASP A 39 -11.26 25.10 10.77
CA ASP A 39 -10.44 25.53 11.90
C ASP A 39 -9.76 26.87 11.61
N ALA A 40 -9.59 27.71 12.64
CA ALA A 40 -8.97 29.02 12.51
C ALA A 40 -7.45 28.95 12.26
N THR A 41 -6.79 27.87 12.66
CA THR A 41 -5.34 27.67 12.53
C THR A 41 -5.05 26.19 12.26
N PRO A 42 -3.84 25.83 11.78
CA PRO A 42 -3.46 24.43 11.59
C PRO A 42 -3.30 23.63 12.90
N ASP A 43 -3.33 24.30 14.06
CA ASP A 43 -2.88 23.75 15.34
C ASP A 43 -3.68 22.52 15.79
N LYS A 44 -4.99 22.47 15.54
CA LYS A 44 -5.81 21.31 15.90
C LYS A 44 -5.42 20.07 15.10
N THR A 45 -5.21 20.23 13.80
CA THR A 45 -4.76 19.16 12.91
C THR A 45 -3.35 18.71 13.24
N GLN A 46 -2.43 19.65 13.51
CA GLN A 46 -1.07 19.31 13.96
C GLN A 46 -1.09 18.60 15.32
N ARG A 47 -1.89 19.09 16.27
CA ARG A 47 -2.07 18.46 17.59
C ARG A 47 -2.60 17.04 17.45
N LEU A 48 -3.59 16.79 16.60
CA LEU A 48 -4.14 15.45 16.35
C LEU A 48 -3.04 14.45 15.96
N LEU A 49 -2.15 14.84 15.05
CA LEU A 49 -1.09 13.97 14.54
C LEU A 49 0.11 13.90 15.49
N GLU A 50 0.54 14.99 16.10
CA GLU A 50 1.80 15.02 16.85
C GLU A 50 1.62 14.74 18.35
N ARG A 51 0.60 15.32 18.99
CA ARG A 51 0.59 15.49 20.46
C ARG A 51 -0.63 14.90 21.16
N ALA A 52 -1.73 14.68 20.44
CA ALA A 52 -2.94 14.12 21.00
C ALA A 52 -2.66 12.70 21.52
N ARG A 53 -3.29 12.33 22.63
CA ARG A 53 -3.23 10.97 23.18
C ARG A 53 -4.33 10.13 22.53
N TRP A 54 -3.94 9.23 21.65
CA TRP A 54 -4.78 8.18 21.09
C TRP A 54 -3.90 7.04 20.60
N ASP A 55 -4.42 5.83 20.72
CA ASP A 55 -3.72 4.60 20.34
C ASP A 55 -3.80 4.41 18.82
N THR A 56 -2.65 4.60 18.17
CA THR A 56 -2.54 4.54 16.72
C THR A 56 -2.54 3.11 16.21
N MET A 57 -1.98 2.17 16.98
CA MET A 57 -1.92 0.76 16.61
C MET A 57 -3.27 0.08 16.81
N ALA A 58 -3.99 0.39 17.90
CA ALA A 58 -5.37 -0.04 18.07
C ALA A 58 -6.30 0.55 16.99
N ALA A 59 -6.06 1.79 16.56
CA ALA A 59 -6.81 2.37 15.44
C ALA A 59 -6.52 1.66 14.11
N MET A 60 -5.26 1.27 13.85
CA MET A 60 -4.89 0.44 12.70
C MET A 60 -5.58 -0.93 12.76
N GLY A 61 -5.62 -1.57 13.94
CA GLY A 61 -6.36 -2.81 14.19
C GLY A 61 -7.86 -2.65 13.94
N ALA A 62 -8.46 -1.52 14.32
CA ALA A 62 -9.86 -1.24 14.03
C ALA A 62 -10.14 -1.04 12.53
N VAL A 63 -9.22 -0.43 11.78
CA VAL A 63 -9.33 -0.33 10.31
C VAL A 63 -9.24 -1.71 9.67
N ARG A 64 -8.26 -2.51 10.10
CA ARG A 64 -8.11 -3.91 9.67
C ARG A 64 -9.40 -4.71 9.91
N GLY A 65 -9.90 -4.70 11.15
CA GLY A 65 -11.13 -5.42 11.50
C GLY A 65 -12.33 -4.98 10.67
N PHE A 66 -12.45 -3.68 10.36
CA PHE A 66 -13.50 -3.18 9.47
C PHE A 66 -13.36 -3.73 8.04
N VAL A 67 -12.14 -3.70 7.48
CA VAL A 67 -11.87 -4.27 6.14
C VAL A 67 -12.15 -5.75 6.09
N THR A 68 -11.62 -6.53 7.04
CA THR A 68 -11.74 -7.99 7.03
C THR A 68 -13.17 -8.45 7.29
N ALA A 69 -13.94 -7.72 8.11
CA ALA A 69 -15.36 -8.04 8.34
C ALA A 69 -16.23 -7.81 7.09
N HIS A 70 -15.94 -6.78 6.29
CA HIS A 70 -16.76 -6.44 5.13
C HIS A 70 -16.28 -7.06 3.81
N LEU A 71 -15.01 -7.43 3.72
CA LEU A 71 -14.44 -8.10 2.54
C LEU A 71 -14.11 -9.58 2.82
N ALA A 72 -14.67 -10.18 3.87
CA ALA A 72 -14.38 -11.59 4.22
C ALA A 72 -14.60 -12.52 3.01
N SER A 73 -13.62 -13.37 2.71
CA SER A 73 -13.68 -14.33 1.61
C SER A 73 -12.70 -15.48 1.87
N SER A 74 -13.08 -16.70 1.49
CA SER A 74 -12.15 -17.85 1.46
C SER A 74 -11.05 -17.70 0.40
N GLN A 75 -11.22 -16.77 -0.53
CA GLN A 75 -10.25 -16.42 -1.57
C GLN A 75 -9.47 -15.15 -1.24
N ALA A 76 -9.49 -14.71 0.03
CA ALA A 76 -8.72 -13.56 0.45
C ALA A 76 -7.21 -13.83 0.41
N VAL A 77 -6.45 -12.77 0.13
CA VAL A 77 -4.98 -12.80 0.06
C VAL A 77 -4.42 -11.57 0.78
N ALA A 78 -3.41 -11.79 1.62
CA ALA A 78 -2.61 -10.72 2.20
C ALA A 78 -1.47 -10.38 1.22
N VAL A 79 -1.46 -9.15 0.72
CA VAL A 79 -0.49 -8.68 -0.27
C VAL A 79 0.51 -7.77 0.42
N LEU A 80 1.77 -8.17 0.49
CA LEU A 80 2.87 -7.36 1.04
C LEU A 80 3.56 -6.58 -0.07
N ASP A 81 3.70 -5.28 0.14
CA ASP A 81 4.47 -4.39 -0.74
C ASP A 81 4.89 -3.12 0.04
N GLU A 82 5.77 -2.31 -0.54
CA GLU A 82 6.15 -1.02 0.01
C GLU A 82 5.83 0.15 -0.90
N SER A 83 5.64 1.31 -0.28
CA SER A 83 5.52 2.56 -1.01
C SER A 83 6.43 3.64 -0.43
N GLY A 84 7.14 4.31 -1.33
CA GLY A 84 8.02 5.43 -1.02
C GLY A 84 7.31 6.78 -1.11
N GLN A 85 7.80 7.76 -0.34
CA GLN A 85 7.40 9.17 -0.42
C GLN A 85 8.65 10.05 -0.50
N GLU A 86 8.78 10.85 -1.56
CA GLU A 86 9.87 11.82 -1.66
C GLU A 86 9.76 12.88 -0.54
N LYS A 87 10.90 13.18 0.10
CA LYS A 87 11.01 14.17 1.17
C LYS A 87 12.26 15.02 0.98
N LYS A 88 12.22 16.27 1.45
CA LYS A 88 13.38 17.18 1.45
C LYS A 88 13.94 17.33 2.87
N GLY A 89 15.27 17.43 2.96
CA GLY A 89 15.99 17.59 4.24
C GLY A 89 16.17 16.28 5.01
N THR A 90 16.75 16.38 6.20
CA THR A 90 17.21 15.23 7.01
C THR A 90 16.34 14.89 8.22
N HIS A 91 15.31 15.70 8.47
CA HIS A 91 14.56 15.69 9.74
C HIS A 91 13.29 14.83 9.72
N THR A 92 12.82 14.40 8.56
CA THR A 92 11.67 13.48 8.49
C THR A 92 12.11 12.09 8.90
N VAL A 93 11.40 11.48 9.83
CA VAL A 93 11.63 10.11 10.31
C VAL A 93 11.86 9.12 9.16
N GLY A 94 12.92 8.32 9.26
CA GLY A 94 13.27 7.30 8.27
C GLY A 94 13.76 7.83 6.92
N VAL A 95 13.98 9.14 6.77
CA VAL A 95 14.39 9.71 5.49
C VAL A 95 15.83 9.38 5.16
N LYS A 96 16.04 8.86 3.95
CA LYS A 96 17.36 8.52 3.40
C LYS A 96 17.38 8.73 1.88
N ARG A 97 18.56 8.99 1.32
CA ARG A 97 18.83 8.89 -0.12
C ARG A 97 18.76 7.42 -0.55
N GLN A 98 17.71 7.06 -1.25
CA GLN A 98 17.46 5.69 -1.71
C GLN A 98 16.80 5.70 -3.09
N TYR A 99 16.83 4.57 -3.78
CA TYR A 99 16.10 4.45 -5.04
C TYR A 99 14.60 4.58 -4.75
N VAL A 100 13.96 5.52 -5.45
CA VAL A 100 12.52 5.78 -5.33
C VAL A 100 11.88 5.36 -6.63
N GLY A 101 11.18 4.22 -6.62
CA GLY A 101 10.56 3.64 -7.81
C GLY A 101 9.65 4.63 -8.54
N CYS A 102 8.83 5.39 -7.80
CA CYS A 102 7.93 6.39 -8.41
C CYS A 102 8.65 7.59 -9.04
N ALA A 103 9.93 7.82 -8.74
CA ALA A 103 10.72 8.91 -9.30
C ALA A 103 11.79 8.43 -10.30
N GLY A 104 11.93 7.11 -10.49
CA GLY A 104 12.93 6.50 -11.37
C GLY A 104 14.39 6.82 -11.01
N ARG A 105 14.64 7.34 -9.80
CA ARG A 105 15.95 7.91 -9.43
C ARG A 105 16.25 7.70 -7.95
N VAL A 106 17.54 7.82 -7.60
CA VAL A 106 17.93 7.97 -6.21
C VAL A 106 17.47 9.35 -5.73
N SER A 107 16.52 9.35 -4.82
CA SER A 107 15.92 10.55 -4.21
C SER A 107 15.92 10.41 -2.70
N ASN A 108 15.78 11.54 -2.00
CA ASN A 108 15.63 11.50 -0.55
C ASN A 108 14.18 11.16 -0.24
N ALA A 109 13.93 10.06 0.48
CA ALA A 109 12.59 9.54 0.66
C ALA A 109 12.46 8.73 1.95
N ILE A 110 11.21 8.53 2.36
CA ILE A 110 10.83 7.54 3.38
C ILE A 110 10.16 6.36 2.66
N ASN A 111 10.24 5.17 3.26
CA ASN A 111 9.52 3.99 2.80
C ASN A 111 8.61 3.48 3.92
N VAL A 112 7.47 2.93 3.52
CA VAL A 112 6.51 2.30 4.43
C VAL A 112 6.15 0.95 3.82
N VAL A 113 6.25 -0.11 4.60
CA VAL A 113 5.75 -1.44 4.24
C VAL A 113 4.26 -1.48 4.55
N TYR A 114 3.47 -1.96 3.61
CA TYR A 114 2.03 -2.09 3.74
C TYR A 114 1.59 -3.54 3.56
N CYS A 115 0.37 -3.82 4.03
CA CYS A 115 -0.36 -5.00 3.64
C CYS A 115 -1.74 -4.61 3.11
N THR A 116 -2.08 -5.07 1.92
CA THR A 116 -3.43 -5.01 1.35
C THR A 116 -4.15 -6.34 1.61
N TYR A 117 -5.39 -6.27 2.06
CA TYR A 117 -6.28 -7.43 2.11
C TYR A 117 -7.10 -7.44 0.82
N ALA A 118 -6.77 -8.36 -0.08
CA ALA A 118 -7.36 -8.45 -1.41
C ALA A 118 -8.32 -9.63 -1.52
N THR A 119 -9.48 -9.40 -2.11
CA THR A 119 -10.51 -10.41 -2.39
C THR A 119 -11.10 -10.20 -3.78
N PRO A 120 -11.84 -11.16 -4.35
CA PRO A 120 -12.53 -10.95 -5.62
C PRO A 120 -13.49 -9.75 -5.62
N SER A 121 -14.13 -9.45 -4.49
CA SER A 121 -15.11 -8.35 -4.37
C SER A 121 -14.47 -6.97 -4.19
N GLY A 122 -13.24 -6.90 -3.68
CA GLY A 122 -12.55 -5.65 -3.41
C GLY A 122 -11.27 -5.83 -2.61
N HIS A 123 -10.56 -4.73 -2.38
CA HIS A 123 -9.30 -4.72 -1.65
C HIS A 123 -9.13 -3.40 -0.87
N ALA A 124 -8.37 -3.45 0.22
CA ALA A 124 -7.97 -2.26 0.97
C ALA A 124 -6.74 -2.52 1.85
N LEU A 125 -6.03 -1.45 2.21
CA LEU A 125 -4.90 -1.47 3.14
C LEU A 125 -5.34 -1.86 4.57
N VAL A 126 -4.68 -2.85 5.16
CA VAL A 126 -4.95 -3.40 6.51
C VAL A 126 -3.78 -3.32 7.49
N GLY A 127 -2.61 -2.91 7.00
CA GLY A 127 -1.46 -2.68 7.85
C GLY A 127 -0.43 -1.76 7.21
N ALA A 128 0.31 -1.03 8.04
CA ALA A 128 1.43 -0.20 7.63
C ALA A 128 2.52 -0.20 8.71
N ARG A 129 3.79 -0.17 8.29
CA ARG A 129 4.97 -0.01 9.14
C ARG A 129 6.00 0.90 8.48
N PRO A 130 6.33 2.05 9.06
CA PRO A 130 7.42 2.90 8.57
C PRO A 130 8.74 2.14 8.63
N TYR A 131 9.46 2.09 7.52
CA TYR A 131 10.79 1.52 7.47
C TYR A 131 11.81 2.53 7.99
N LEU A 132 12.53 2.15 9.06
CA LEU A 132 13.66 2.91 9.58
C LEU A 132 14.96 2.29 9.06
N PRO A 133 15.73 2.99 8.22
CA PRO A 133 17.05 2.51 7.78
C PRO A 133 18.00 2.28 8.97
N ALA A 134 18.98 1.38 8.83
CA ALA A 134 19.94 1.08 9.90
C ALA A 134 20.69 2.33 10.44
N GLU A 135 21.00 3.30 9.57
CA GLU A 135 21.61 4.58 9.98
C GLU A 135 20.71 5.44 10.89
N TRP A 136 19.39 5.25 10.83
CA TRP A 136 18.45 5.86 11.76
C TRP A 136 18.38 5.08 13.07
N ALA A 137 18.40 3.75 13.01
CA ALA A 137 18.27 2.90 14.18
C ALA A 137 19.40 3.13 15.20
N GLY A 138 20.63 3.37 14.71
CA GLY A 138 21.81 3.66 15.53
C GLY A 138 21.94 5.11 16.03
N ASP A 139 21.16 6.07 15.52
CA ASP A 139 21.23 7.48 15.91
C ASP A 139 20.15 7.81 16.96
N VAL A 140 20.51 7.61 18.23
CA VAL A 140 19.61 7.83 19.38
C VAL A 140 19.06 9.27 19.42
N ASN A 141 19.89 10.26 19.12
CA ASN A 141 19.47 11.67 19.16
C ASN A 141 18.44 11.97 18.08
N ARG A 142 18.69 11.49 16.86
CA ARG A 142 17.77 11.65 15.72
C ARG A 142 16.46 10.87 15.92
N ARG A 143 16.52 9.67 16.51
CA ARG A 143 15.33 8.88 16.92
C ARG A 143 14.49 9.64 17.94
N ARG A 144 15.10 10.13 19.03
CA ARG A 144 14.42 10.92 20.06
C ARG A 144 13.79 12.19 19.48
N ALA A 145 14.53 12.93 18.65
CA ALA A 145 14.03 14.15 18.01
C ALA A 145 12.83 13.88 17.07
N ALA A 146 12.81 12.71 16.42
CA ALA A 146 11.70 12.27 15.57
C ALA A 146 10.58 11.54 16.35
N GLY A 147 10.71 11.37 17.67
CA GLY A 147 9.73 10.67 18.50
C GLY A 147 9.57 9.19 18.14
N VAL A 148 10.64 8.53 17.68
CA VAL A 148 10.66 7.08 17.47
C VAL A 148 10.57 6.41 18.85
N PRO A 149 9.62 5.49 19.09
CA PRO A 149 9.55 4.74 20.33
C PRO A 149 10.82 3.92 20.61
N ASP A 150 11.11 3.68 21.89
CA ASP A 150 12.33 2.97 22.32
C ASP A 150 12.32 1.49 21.88
N ASP A 151 11.14 0.88 21.77
CA ASP A 151 10.91 -0.50 21.33
C ASP A 151 10.96 -0.68 19.79
N VAL A 152 11.13 0.41 19.03
CA VAL A 152 11.24 0.34 17.57
C VAL A 152 12.70 0.27 17.15
N ASP A 153 13.19 -0.95 16.94
CA ASP A 153 14.53 -1.23 16.41
C ASP A 153 14.58 -1.32 14.88
N PHE A 154 15.79 -1.50 14.34
CA PHE A 154 15.96 -1.80 12.92
C PHE A 154 15.24 -3.10 12.58
N ALA A 155 14.42 -3.06 11.55
CA ALA A 155 13.80 -4.23 10.95
C ALA A 155 13.86 -4.08 9.42
N THR A 156 14.24 -5.15 8.74
CA THR A 156 14.17 -5.28 7.29
C THR A 156 12.71 -5.21 6.82
N LYS A 157 12.48 -4.90 5.54
CA LYS A 157 11.13 -4.84 4.98
C LYS A 157 10.36 -6.18 5.14
N PRO A 158 10.97 -7.36 4.90
CA PRO A 158 10.30 -8.64 5.17
C PRO A 158 9.95 -8.85 6.65
N GLU A 159 10.81 -8.41 7.58
CA GLU A 159 10.50 -8.48 9.02
C GLU A 159 9.31 -7.58 9.39
N LEU A 160 9.23 -6.37 8.83
CA LEU A 160 8.06 -5.50 9.00
C LEU A 160 6.80 -6.12 8.36
N GLY A 161 6.92 -6.76 7.20
CA GLY A 161 5.83 -7.50 6.57
C GLY A 161 5.33 -8.64 7.46
N ARG A 162 6.25 -9.43 8.02
CA ARG A 162 5.95 -10.50 8.98
C ARG A 162 5.27 -9.97 10.24
N GLN A 163 5.68 -8.80 10.77
CA GLN A 163 5.00 -8.17 11.91
C GLN A 163 3.54 -7.84 11.56
N ILE A 164 3.28 -7.31 10.36
CA ILE A 164 1.90 -7.03 9.92
C ILE A 164 1.08 -8.34 9.80
N LEU A 165 1.66 -9.40 9.24
CA LEU A 165 1.01 -10.72 9.18
C LEU A 165 0.77 -11.31 10.58
N ALA A 166 1.71 -11.15 11.50
CA ALA A 166 1.54 -11.57 12.89
C ALA A 166 0.39 -10.83 13.57
N ASP A 167 0.21 -9.53 13.31
CA ASP A 167 -0.96 -8.83 13.85
C ASP A 167 -2.29 -9.33 13.24
N LEU A 168 -2.30 -9.67 11.93
CA LEU A 168 -3.47 -10.27 11.27
C LEU A 168 -3.81 -11.63 11.90
N HIS A 169 -2.78 -12.45 12.13
CA HIS A 169 -2.90 -13.74 12.78
C HIS A 169 -3.42 -13.63 14.22
N ALA A 170 -2.81 -12.75 15.03
CA ALA A 170 -3.24 -12.51 16.41
C ALA A 170 -4.69 -12.00 16.50
N ALA A 171 -5.17 -11.29 15.47
CA ALA A 171 -6.56 -10.84 15.37
C ALA A 171 -7.51 -11.91 14.80
N GLY A 172 -7.04 -13.09 14.41
CA GLY A 172 -7.85 -14.13 13.77
C GLY A 172 -8.34 -13.76 12.35
N THR A 173 -7.62 -12.86 11.68
CA THR A 173 -8.02 -12.28 10.38
C THR A 173 -6.99 -12.50 9.27
N LEU A 174 -5.97 -13.35 9.52
CA LEU A 174 -5.00 -13.74 8.51
C LEU A 174 -5.71 -14.56 7.42
N PRO A 175 -5.64 -14.14 6.15
CA PRO A 175 -6.19 -14.92 5.05
C PRO A 175 -5.35 -16.17 4.78
N PRO A 176 -5.90 -17.18 4.08
CA PRO A 176 -5.20 -18.45 3.82
C PRO A 176 -3.97 -18.30 2.91
N TRP A 177 -3.81 -17.17 2.22
CA TRP A 177 -2.73 -16.93 1.27
C TRP A 177 -2.04 -15.58 1.48
N VAL A 178 -0.73 -15.55 1.24
CA VAL A 178 0.12 -14.36 1.19
C VAL A 178 0.78 -14.25 -0.19
N THR A 179 0.87 -13.03 -0.73
CA THR A 179 1.66 -12.74 -1.93
C THR A 179 2.49 -11.48 -1.73
N GLY A 180 3.52 -11.32 -2.55
CA GLY A 180 4.52 -10.27 -2.40
C GLY A 180 5.59 -10.38 -3.47
N ASP A 181 6.38 -9.32 -3.59
CA ASP A 181 7.44 -9.23 -4.57
C ASP A 181 8.72 -10.00 -4.16
N GLU A 182 9.79 -9.78 -4.93
CA GLU A 182 11.09 -10.40 -4.74
C GLU A 182 11.76 -10.12 -3.39
N VAL A 183 11.49 -8.94 -2.80
CA VAL A 183 12.04 -8.54 -1.49
C VAL A 183 11.49 -9.45 -0.40
N TYR A 184 10.20 -9.75 -0.45
CA TYR A 184 9.53 -10.65 0.50
C TYR A 184 9.84 -12.11 0.18
N GLY A 185 9.78 -12.48 -1.10
CA GLY A 185 9.95 -13.87 -1.49
C GLY A 185 11.35 -14.42 -1.36
N ARG A 186 12.41 -13.59 -1.34
CA ARG A 186 13.77 -14.06 -1.05
C ARG A 186 14.02 -14.36 0.43
N ASP A 187 13.20 -13.83 1.33
CA ASP A 187 13.42 -13.92 2.78
C ASP A 187 13.02 -15.30 3.32
N PRO A 188 13.95 -16.11 3.84
CA PRO A 188 13.64 -17.43 4.37
C PRO A 188 12.79 -17.37 5.64
N HIS A 189 12.96 -16.35 6.48
CA HIS A 189 12.25 -16.25 7.76
C HIS A 189 10.77 -15.95 7.57
N LEU A 190 10.40 -15.11 6.61
CA LEU A 190 9.02 -14.86 6.22
C LEU A 190 8.37 -16.14 5.67
N ARG A 191 9.05 -16.85 4.76
CA ARG A 191 8.54 -18.13 4.22
C ARG A 191 8.34 -19.17 5.31
N SER A 192 9.34 -19.37 6.18
CA SER A 192 9.22 -20.29 7.32
C SER A 192 8.11 -19.87 8.28
N TRP A 193 7.91 -18.57 8.51
CA TRP A 193 6.80 -18.09 9.32
C TRP A 193 5.45 -18.46 8.70
N CYS A 194 5.26 -18.23 7.39
CA CYS A 194 4.04 -18.64 6.71
C CYS A 194 3.81 -20.16 6.79
N GLU A 195 4.84 -20.97 6.55
CA GLU A 195 4.75 -22.43 6.64
C GLU A 195 4.40 -22.93 8.05
N ASN A 196 5.00 -22.33 9.09
CA ASN A 196 4.72 -22.69 10.48
C ASN A 196 3.31 -22.33 10.94
N HIS A 197 2.65 -21.39 10.26
CA HIS A 197 1.25 -21.00 10.52
C HIS A 197 0.29 -21.59 9.47
N ASP A 198 0.74 -22.59 8.70
CA ASP A 198 0.01 -23.22 7.61
C ASP A 198 -0.67 -22.21 6.66
N THR A 199 0.04 -21.11 6.39
CA THR A 199 -0.42 -20.03 5.52
C THR A 199 0.23 -20.19 4.16
N GLY A 200 -0.58 -20.34 3.12
CA GLY A 200 -0.12 -20.46 1.74
C GLY A 200 0.62 -19.22 1.29
N TYR A 201 1.57 -19.37 0.37
CA TYR A 201 2.16 -18.20 -0.26
C TYR A 201 2.47 -18.41 -1.74
N VAL A 202 2.46 -17.31 -2.48
CA VAL A 202 3.03 -17.20 -3.83
C VAL A 202 3.86 -15.93 -3.85
N LEU A 203 5.17 -16.05 -3.68
CA LEU A 203 6.06 -14.90 -3.54
C LEU A 203 7.02 -14.83 -4.73
N GLY A 204 7.18 -13.63 -5.29
CA GLY A 204 8.19 -13.40 -6.33
C GLY A 204 9.58 -13.75 -5.83
N VAL A 205 10.43 -14.34 -6.67
CA VAL A 205 11.82 -14.70 -6.30
C VAL A 205 12.79 -14.34 -7.43
N PRO A 206 14.08 -14.09 -7.11
CA PRO A 206 15.07 -13.84 -8.13
C PRO A 206 15.17 -15.03 -9.07
N LYS A 207 15.53 -14.76 -10.33
CA LYS A 207 15.95 -15.83 -11.25
C LYS A 207 17.13 -16.65 -10.72
N SER A 208 17.96 -16.07 -9.86
CA SER A 208 19.08 -16.74 -9.19
C SER A 208 18.69 -17.52 -7.93
N MET A 209 17.41 -17.52 -7.52
CA MET A 209 16.93 -18.29 -6.38
C MET A 209 17.27 -19.76 -6.58
N ARG A 210 17.89 -20.38 -5.57
CA ARG A 210 18.24 -21.80 -5.61
C ARG A 210 17.05 -22.63 -5.17
N ILE A 211 16.66 -23.60 -5.98
CA ILE A 211 15.62 -24.58 -5.65
C ILE A 211 16.18 -25.99 -5.78
N THR A 212 15.73 -26.88 -4.91
CA THR A 212 16.07 -28.31 -4.98
C THR A 212 14.94 -29.05 -5.69
N LEU A 213 15.26 -29.69 -6.80
CA LEU A 213 14.33 -30.46 -7.63
C LEU A 213 14.04 -31.83 -7.00
N PRO A 214 12.96 -32.54 -7.39
CA PRO A 214 12.65 -33.87 -6.85
C PRO A 214 13.81 -34.88 -6.92
N ALA A 215 14.69 -34.75 -7.93
CA ALA A 215 15.89 -35.57 -8.09
C ALA A 215 17.03 -35.25 -7.10
N GLY A 216 16.83 -34.32 -6.15
CA GLY A 216 17.84 -33.89 -5.17
C GLY A 216 18.82 -32.83 -5.67
N THR A 217 18.87 -32.57 -6.98
CA THR A 217 19.73 -31.55 -7.58
C THR A 217 19.25 -30.14 -7.23
N THR A 218 20.17 -29.28 -6.76
CA THR A 218 19.87 -27.87 -6.50
C THR A 218 20.34 -26.99 -7.66
N VAL A 219 19.39 -26.32 -8.32
CA VAL A 219 19.62 -25.44 -9.49
C VAL A 219 19.11 -24.03 -9.23
N ARG A 220 19.50 -23.08 -10.07
CA ARG A 220 18.88 -21.74 -10.09
C ARG A 220 17.50 -21.82 -10.77
N ALA A 221 16.58 -20.94 -10.39
CA ALA A 221 15.25 -20.86 -10.97
C ALA A 221 15.29 -20.65 -12.50
N ASP A 222 16.19 -19.80 -13.03
CA ASP A 222 16.33 -19.66 -14.49
C ASP A 222 16.88 -20.90 -15.20
N ALA A 223 17.76 -21.67 -14.54
CA ALA A 223 18.29 -22.90 -15.10
C ALA A 223 17.21 -23.99 -15.28
N THR A 224 16.07 -23.89 -14.59
CA THR A 224 14.96 -24.85 -14.81
C THR A 224 14.30 -24.68 -16.16
N LEU A 225 14.43 -23.51 -16.81
CA LEU A 225 13.77 -23.24 -18.10
C LEU A 225 14.30 -24.15 -19.22
N THR A 226 15.56 -24.59 -19.14
CA THR A 226 16.15 -25.52 -20.13
C THR A 226 15.63 -26.95 -19.96
N MET A 227 14.91 -27.23 -18.87
CA MET A 227 14.33 -28.53 -18.57
C MET A 227 12.83 -28.60 -18.93
N LEU A 228 12.24 -27.48 -19.36
CA LEU A 228 10.81 -27.39 -19.67
C LEU A 228 10.56 -27.63 -21.15
N GLU A 229 9.77 -28.65 -21.44
CA GLU A 229 9.23 -28.89 -22.79
C GLU A 229 8.19 -27.82 -23.16
N PRO A 230 7.97 -27.53 -24.47
CA PRO A 230 6.93 -26.60 -24.90
C PRO A 230 5.53 -26.90 -24.35
N SER A 231 5.20 -28.19 -24.16
CA SER A 231 3.93 -28.66 -23.58
C SER A 231 3.79 -28.40 -22.07
N SER A 232 4.88 -28.07 -21.38
CA SER A 232 4.86 -27.71 -19.94
C SER A 232 4.29 -26.32 -19.68
N TRP A 233 4.09 -25.54 -20.75
CA TRP A 233 3.64 -24.17 -20.70
C TRP A 233 2.13 -24.06 -20.98
N THR A 234 1.40 -23.40 -20.10
CA THR A 234 -0.05 -23.16 -20.25
C THR A 234 -0.35 -21.67 -20.28
N ILE A 235 -1.15 -21.22 -21.25
CA ILE A 235 -1.63 -19.83 -21.28
C ILE A 235 -2.83 -19.70 -20.35
N ALA A 236 -2.71 -18.86 -19.32
CA ALA A 236 -3.77 -18.64 -18.35
C ALA A 236 -3.80 -17.19 -17.87
N SER A 237 -4.99 -16.74 -17.50
CA SER A 237 -5.23 -15.43 -16.90
C SER A 237 -4.90 -15.45 -15.41
N CYS A 238 -4.18 -14.43 -14.92
CA CYS A 238 -4.03 -14.16 -13.49
C CYS A 238 -5.04 -13.12 -12.98
N GLY A 239 -6.17 -12.99 -13.65
CA GLY A 239 -7.31 -12.16 -13.25
C GLY A 239 -7.53 -10.97 -14.18
N ALA A 240 -8.62 -10.25 -13.92
CA ALA A 240 -8.98 -9.06 -14.69
C ALA A 240 -7.94 -7.94 -14.52
N GLY A 241 -7.80 -7.12 -15.57
CA GLY A 241 -7.08 -5.86 -15.59
C GLY A 241 -7.91 -4.79 -16.31
N SER A 242 -7.41 -3.56 -16.37
CA SER A 242 -8.14 -2.41 -16.95
C SER A 242 -8.42 -2.54 -18.47
N LYS A 243 -7.69 -3.42 -19.17
CA LYS A 243 -7.83 -3.70 -20.61
C LYS A 243 -8.30 -5.14 -20.89
N GLY A 244 -8.90 -5.81 -19.91
CA GLY A 244 -9.28 -7.22 -19.99
C GLY A 244 -8.35 -8.14 -19.21
N GLU A 245 -8.41 -9.43 -19.51
CA GLU A 245 -7.67 -10.46 -18.75
C GLU A 245 -6.15 -10.29 -18.83
N ARG A 246 -5.48 -10.40 -17.68
CA ARG A 246 -4.02 -10.41 -17.60
C ARG A 246 -3.49 -11.81 -17.89
N ARG A 247 -3.34 -12.13 -19.18
CA ARG A 247 -2.89 -13.45 -19.65
C ARG A 247 -1.38 -13.52 -19.79
N TYR A 248 -0.80 -14.62 -19.31
CA TYR A 248 0.62 -14.96 -19.42
C TYR A 248 0.76 -16.44 -19.75
N THR A 249 1.95 -16.84 -20.19
CA THR A 249 2.31 -18.26 -20.24
C THR A 249 2.91 -18.68 -18.90
N TRP A 250 2.46 -19.80 -18.35
CA TRP A 250 2.86 -20.30 -17.04
C TRP A 250 3.43 -21.70 -17.13
N ALA A 251 4.46 -21.99 -16.33
CA ALA A 251 4.96 -23.34 -16.12
C ALA A 251 5.05 -23.65 -14.63
N TRP A 252 4.72 -24.89 -14.26
CA TRP A 252 4.82 -25.42 -12.92
C TRP A 252 6.03 -26.33 -12.81
N ILE A 253 6.90 -26.07 -11.84
CA ILE A 253 8.10 -26.87 -11.58
C ILE A 253 8.00 -27.42 -10.15
N ALA A 254 8.07 -28.75 -10.04
CA ALA A 254 8.08 -29.43 -8.75
C ALA A 254 9.39 -29.19 -8.00
N THR A 255 9.35 -29.25 -6.66
CA THR A 255 10.54 -29.23 -5.80
C THR A 255 10.63 -30.53 -4.99
N THR A 256 11.67 -30.69 -4.17
CA THR A 256 11.77 -31.82 -3.23
C THR A 256 10.63 -31.90 -2.23
N SER A 257 9.96 -30.78 -1.94
CA SER A 257 8.78 -30.78 -1.07
C SER A 257 7.52 -30.92 -1.92
N PRO A 258 6.58 -31.81 -1.54
CA PRO A 258 5.31 -31.96 -2.24
C PRO A 258 4.39 -30.74 -2.07
N ARG A 259 4.74 -29.81 -1.17
CA ARG A 259 3.97 -28.60 -0.88
C ARG A 259 4.65 -27.33 -1.36
N ARG A 260 5.91 -27.41 -1.82
CA ARG A 260 6.62 -26.27 -2.39
C ARG A 260 6.76 -26.43 -3.89
N HIS A 261 6.49 -25.36 -4.61
CA HIS A 261 6.49 -25.35 -6.06
C HIS A 261 7.19 -24.09 -6.56
N LEU A 262 7.80 -24.17 -7.73
CA LEU A 262 8.29 -23.00 -8.45
C LEU A 262 7.36 -22.76 -9.63
N LEU A 263 6.81 -21.55 -9.73
CA LEU A 263 6.10 -21.09 -10.92
C LEU A 263 7.02 -20.20 -11.75
N ALA A 264 7.00 -20.41 -13.07
CA ALA A 264 7.56 -19.48 -14.04
C ALA A 264 6.43 -18.82 -14.82
N ARG A 265 6.46 -17.49 -14.90
CA ARG A 265 5.53 -16.67 -15.68
C ARG A 265 6.28 -15.97 -16.80
N ARG A 266 5.87 -16.20 -18.04
CA ARG A 266 6.43 -15.60 -19.25
C ARG A 266 5.43 -14.66 -19.91
N ASN A 267 5.91 -13.51 -20.37
CA ASN A 267 5.10 -12.59 -21.19
C ASN A 267 4.65 -13.29 -22.49
N LEU A 268 3.47 -12.91 -23.01
CA LEU A 268 2.96 -13.46 -24.29
C LEU A 268 3.71 -12.90 -25.50
N THR A 269 4.26 -11.69 -25.37
CA THR A 269 5.03 -11.03 -26.40
C THR A 269 6.48 -10.82 -25.93
N PRO A 270 7.45 -10.89 -26.85
CA PRO A 270 8.82 -10.56 -26.53
C PRO A 270 9.00 -9.05 -26.28
N ASN A 271 10.05 -8.70 -25.57
CA ASN A 271 10.49 -7.31 -25.40
C ASN A 271 11.08 -6.76 -26.71
N ALA A 272 11.51 -5.48 -26.70
CA ALA A 272 12.10 -4.82 -27.87
C ALA A 272 13.38 -5.51 -28.42
N LYS A 273 14.01 -6.40 -27.64
CA LYS A 273 15.17 -7.19 -28.04
C LYS A 273 14.81 -8.59 -28.59
N GLY A 274 13.52 -8.90 -28.71
CA GLY A 274 13.05 -10.23 -29.13
C GLY A 274 13.07 -11.27 -28.00
N GLU A 275 13.33 -10.88 -26.75
CA GLU A 275 13.43 -11.80 -25.63
C GLU A 275 12.14 -11.85 -24.82
N TYR A 276 11.71 -13.04 -24.43
CA TYR A 276 10.59 -13.19 -23.51
C TYR A 276 11.04 -13.00 -22.06
N GLU A 277 10.43 -12.05 -21.37
CA GLU A 277 10.69 -11.84 -19.95
C GLU A 277 10.00 -12.93 -19.13
N VAL A 278 10.77 -13.53 -18.21
CA VAL A 278 10.29 -14.58 -17.29
C VAL A 278 10.48 -14.13 -15.85
N ALA A 279 9.39 -14.16 -15.08
CA ALA A 279 9.37 -13.95 -13.65
C ALA A 279 9.15 -15.29 -12.92
N PHE A 280 9.72 -15.43 -11.73
CA PHE A 280 9.65 -16.65 -10.95
C PHE A 280 8.94 -16.41 -9.62
N PHE A 281 8.17 -17.40 -9.16
CA PHE A 281 7.47 -17.37 -7.88
C PHE A 281 7.70 -18.66 -7.11
N LEU A 282 8.16 -18.54 -5.87
CA LEU A 282 8.19 -19.68 -4.95
C LEU A 282 6.83 -19.77 -4.26
N CYS A 283 6.25 -20.96 -4.28
CA CYS A 283 4.91 -21.22 -3.78
C CYS A 283 4.95 -22.24 -2.64
N PHE A 284 4.04 -22.09 -1.69
CA PHE A 284 3.73 -23.08 -0.67
C PHE A 284 2.21 -23.25 -0.57
N THR A 285 1.72 -24.48 -0.65
CA THR A 285 0.29 -24.78 -0.53
C THR A 285 -0.07 -25.20 0.91
N PRO A 286 -1.03 -24.51 1.57
CA PRO A 286 -1.47 -24.80 2.94
C PRO A 286 -2.30 -26.10 2.99
N HIS A 287 -2.47 -26.71 4.16
CA HIS A 287 -3.33 -27.89 4.28
C HIS A 287 -4.79 -27.54 3.97
N GLY A 288 -5.56 -28.52 3.49
CA GLY A 288 -6.97 -28.33 3.16
C GLY A 288 -7.23 -27.52 1.89
N HIS A 289 -6.20 -27.03 1.20
CA HIS A 289 -6.32 -26.34 -0.09
C HIS A 289 -5.70 -27.15 -1.24
N PRO A 290 -6.37 -27.26 -2.40
CA PRO A 290 -5.82 -28.01 -3.52
C PRO A 290 -4.67 -27.24 -4.17
N ALA A 291 -3.54 -27.91 -4.38
CA ALA A 291 -2.41 -27.38 -5.11
C ALA A 291 -2.71 -27.42 -6.62
N THR A 292 -3.51 -26.47 -7.13
CA THR A 292 -3.81 -26.36 -8.56
C THR A 292 -3.07 -25.20 -9.21
N LEU A 293 -2.68 -25.37 -10.48
CA LEU A 293 -2.03 -24.31 -11.25
C LEU A 293 -2.92 -23.06 -11.29
N HIS A 294 -4.24 -23.24 -11.46
CA HIS A 294 -5.21 -22.15 -11.45
C HIS A 294 -5.17 -21.37 -10.13
N THR A 295 -5.19 -22.05 -8.98
CA THR A 295 -5.12 -21.41 -7.66
C THR A 295 -3.86 -20.55 -7.55
N LEU A 296 -2.68 -21.12 -7.82
CA LEU A 296 -1.41 -20.40 -7.68
C LEU A 296 -1.31 -19.19 -8.63
N ILE A 297 -1.82 -19.32 -9.86
CA ILE A 297 -1.89 -18.21 -10.83
C ILE A 297 -2.80 -17.09 -10.33
N THR A 298 -3.97 -17.44 -9.78
CA THR A 298 -4.88 -16.46 -9.19
C THR A 298 -4.23 -15.71 -8.03
N ILE A 299 -3.57 -16.41 -7.10
CA ILE A 299 -2.87 -15.78 -5.96
C ILE A 299 -1.71 -14.88 -6.46
N ALA A 300 -0.94 -15.31 -7.46
CA ALA A 300 0.11 -14.48 -8.07
C ALA A 300 -0.48 -13.18 -8.66
N GLY A 301 -1.64 -13.30 -9.31
CA GLY A 301 -2.36 -12.20 -9.93
C GLY A 301 -2.96 -11.19 -8.95
N MET A 302 -3.26 -11.65 -7.72
CA MET A 302 -3.76 -10.82 -6.62
C MET A 302 -2.69 -9.93 -5.97
N ARG A 303 -1.47 -9.87 -6.52
CA ARG A 303 -0.49 -8.83 -6.17
C ARG A 303 -0.90 -7.44 -6.64
N TRP A 304 -1.47 -7.32 -7.84
CA TRP A 304 -1.82 -6.03 -8.47
C TRP A 304 -2.71 -5.08 -7.64
N PRO A 305 -3.73 -5.56 -6.89
CA PRO A 305 -4.50 -4.73 -5.97
C PRO A 305 -3.71 -3.79 -5.06
N VAL A 306 -2.50 -4.15 -4.61
CA VAL A 306 -1.68 -3.25 -3.77
C VAL A 306 -1.18 -2.03 -4.55
N GLU A 307 -0.91 -2.20 -5.85
CA GLU A 307 -0.50 -1.12 -6.74
C GLU A 307 -1.67 -0.15 -6.98
N GLU A 308 -2.89 -0.68 -7.13
CA GLU A 308 -4.12 0.11 -7.19
C GLU A 308 -4.37 0.89 -5.89
N ASP A 309 -4.23 0.24 -4.72
CA ASP A 309 -4.32 0.87 -3.40
C ASP A 309 -3.31 2.01 -3.24
N PHE A 310 -2.07 1.84 -3.71
CA PHE A 310 -1.07 2.90 -3.67
C PHE A 310 -1.40 4.05 -4.61
N GLN A 311 -1.81 3.77 -5.84
CA GLN A 311 -2.16 4.79 -6.81
C GLN A 311 -3.34 5.63 -6.31
N ILE A 312 -4.45 4.97 -5.94
CA ILE A 312 -5.64 5.66 -5.43
C ILE A 312 -5.35 6.35 -4.09
N GLY A 313 -4.56 5.70 -3.22
CA GLY A 313 -4.16 6.23 -1.93
C GLY A 313 -3.42 7.55 -2.08
N LYS A 314 -2.45 7.63 -3.00
CA LYS A 314 -1.68 8.86 -3.27
C LYS A 314 -2.54 9.92 -3.95
N ASP A 315 -3.16 9.58 -5.07
CA ASP A 315 -3.86 10.54 -5.93
C ASP A 315 -5.11 11.12 -5.26
N ALA A 316 -5.89 10.28 -4.56
CA ALA A 316 -7.21 10.68 -4.06
C ALA A 316 -7.23 10.95 -2.55
N PHE A 317 -6.52 10.14 -1.77
CA PHE A 317 -6.57 10.18 -0.30
C PHE A 317 -5.34 10.85 0.33
N GLY A 318 -4.31 11.15 -0.45
CA GLY A 318 -3.11 11.86 0.00
C GLY A 318 -2.17 11.04 0.87
N LEU A 319 -2.04 9.74 0.59
CA LEU A 319 -1.14 8.79 1.28
C LEU A 319 0.31 9.30 1.38
N ASP A 320 0.78 10.05 0.38
CA ASP A 320 2.12 10.65 0.32
C ASP A 320 2.13 12.19 0.48
N HIS A 321 0.98 12.80 0.75
CA HIS A 321 0.84 14.25 0.90
C HIS A 321 1.25 14.77 2.29
N SER A 322 1.54 13.87 3.22
CA SER A 322 1.93 14.22 4.58
C SER A 322 3.22 15.07 4.62
N GLN A 323 3.18 16.14 5.41
CA GLN A 323 4.34 17.01 5.68
C GLN A 323 4.87 16.85 7.11
N VAL A 324 4.39 15.83 7.80
CA VAL A 324 4.80 15.48 9.17
C VAL A 324 6.22 14.95 9.18
N ARG A 325 6.90 15.11 10.31
CA ARG A 325 8.32 14.72 10.47
C ARG A 325 8.55 13.63 11.50
N THR A 326 7.64 13.47 12.46
CA THR A 326 7.82 12.52 13.56
C THR A 326 7.20 11.16 13.24
N TYR A 327 7.74 10.11 13.86
CA TYR A 327 7.24 8.74 13.79
C TYR A 327 5.73 8.63 14.10
N PRO A 328 5.22 9.13 15.25
CA PRO A 328 3.80 9.05 15.56
C PRO A 328 2.93 9.81 14.56
N ALA A 329 3.37 11.00 14.12
CA ALA A 329 2.57 11.80 13.20
C ALA A 329 2.46 11.15 11.81
N LEU A 330 3.53 10.49 11.35
CA LEU A 330 3.50 9.69 10.12
C LEU A 330 2.50 8.54 10.25
N LEU A 331 2.64 7.68 11.26
CA LEU A 331 1.73 6.55 11.49
C LEU A 331 0.26 6.98 11.61
N ARG A 332 0.00 8.08 12.32
CA ARG A 332 -1.35 8.62 12.50
C ARG A 332 -1.96 9.13 11.21
N HIS A 333 -1.17 9.80 10.37
CA HIS A 333 -1.63 10.18 9.04
C HIS A 333 -1.97 8.93 8.21
N LEU A 334 -1.08 7.93 8.20
CA LEU A 334 -1.29 6.69 7.45
C LEU A 334 -2.57 5.97 7.88
N VAL A 335 -2.80 5.80 9.19
CA VAL A 335 -4.02 5.17 9.72
C VAL A 335 -5.28 5.91 9.31
N LEU A 336 -5.29 7.25 9.36
CA LEU A 336 -6.45 8.05 8.95
C LEU A 336 -6.70 7.99 7.44
N THR A 337 -5.62 7.94 6.63
CA THR A 337 -5.70 7.73 5.19
C THR A 337 -6.21 6.34 4.85
N MET A 338 -5.70 5.30 5.51
CA MET A 338 -6.20 3.93 5.37
C MET A 338 -7.69 3.82 5.75
N ALA A 339 -8.12 4.51 6.82
CA ALA A 339 -9.53 4.54 7.20
C ALA A 339 -10.42 5.20 6.13
N ALA A 340 -9.99 6.33 5.56
CA ALA A 340 -10.71 7.00 4.47
C ALA A 340 -10.82 6.10 3.22
N LEU A 341 -9.69 5.49 2.83
CA LEU A 341 -9.63 4.55 1.71
C LEU A 341 -10.53 3.33 1.95
N ALA A 342 -10.47 2.72 3.13
CA ALA A 342 -11.26 1.55 3.48
C ALA A 342 -12.77 1.80 3.37
N VAL A 343 -13.26 2.95 3.86
CA VAL A 343 -14.67 3.33 3.72
C VAL A 343 -15.08 3.40 2.24
N ALA A 344 -14.25 4.02 1.40
CA ALA A 344 -14.54 4.13 -0.03
C ALA A 344 -14.49 2.77 -0.74
N ALA A 345 -13.46 1.97 -0.46
CA ALA A 345 -13.25 0.65 -1.06
C ALA A 345 -14.36 -0.34 -0.70
N ILE A 346 -14.76 -0.41 0.57
CA ILE A 346 -15.84 -1.29 1.04
C ILE A 346 -17.18 -0.86 0.45
N THR A 347 -17.45 0.44 0.41
CA THR A 347 -18.70 0.95 -0.18
C THR A 347 -18.76 0.63 -1.68
N ALA A 348 -17.64 0.77 -2.41
CA ALA A 348 -17.55 0.37 -3.81
C ALA A 348 -17.77 -1.14 -3.99
N ALA A 349 -17.16 -1.97 -3.13
CA ALA A 349 -17.32 -3.42 -3.15
C ALA A 349 -18.79 -3.84 -2.90
N HIS A 350 -19.46 -3.24 -1.90
CA HIS A 350 -20.87 -3.52 -1.61
C HIS A 350 -21.83 -3.03 -2.71
N ALA A 351 -21.49 -1.94 -3.39
CA ALA A 351 -22.31 -1.39 -4.47
C ALA A 351 -22.13 -2.16 -5.80
N ARG A 352 -21.01 -2.87 -5.97
CA ARG A 352 -20.56 -3.44 -7.25
C ARG A 352 -21.65 -4.20 -8.01
N THR A 353 -22.37 -5.10 -7.34
CA THR A 353 -23.40 -5.94 -7.98
C THR A 353 -24.68 -5.17 -8.33
N ARG A 354 -24.94 -4.03 -7.67
CA ARG A 354 -26.14 -3.22 -7.91
C ARG A 354 -25.93 -2.16 -9.00
N THR A 355 -24.68 -1.79 -9.28
CA THR A 355 -24.34 -0.68 -10.17
C THR A 355 -23.71 -1.12 -11.48
N ASN A 356 -23.41 -2.40 -11.65
CA ASN A 356 -22.87 -2.92 -12.90
C ASN A 356 -23.99 -3.11 -13.93
N THR A 357 -24.03 -2.29 -14.96
CA THR A 357 -24.95 -2.44 -16.08
C THR A 357 -24.23 -2.67 -17.41
N LEU A 358 -22.94 -3.04 -17.35
CA LEU A 358 -22.16 -3.32 -18.55
C LEU A 358 -22.79 -4.47 -19.35
N PRO A 359 -22.94 -4.30 -20.67
CA PRO A 359 -23.30 -5.39 -21.57
C PRO A 359 -22.15 -6.41 -21.67
N ALA A 360 -22.42 -7.54 -22.30
CA ALA A 360 -21.37 -8.50 -22.64
C ALA A 360 -20.28 -7.82 -23.49
N GLY A 361 -19.02 -8.20 -23.26
CA GLY A 361 -17.90 -7.67 -24.03
C GLY A 361 -17.98 -8.07 -25.52
N PRO A 362 -17.18 -7.41 -26.37
CA PRO A 362 -17.12 -7.76 -27.79
C PRO A 362 -16.66 -9.21 -27.97
N THR A 363 -17.27 -9.89 -28.93
CA THR A 363 -16.94 -11.26 -29.36
C THR A 363 -16.04 -11.29 -30.59
N SER A 364 -16.01 -10.19 -31.36
CA SER A 364 -15.16 -9.97 -32.53
C SER A 364 -14.46 -8.61 -32.46
N PRO A 365 -13.25 -8.45 -33.04
CA PRO A 365 -12.60 -7.15 -33.17
C PRO A 365 -13.42 -6.10 -33.94
N ASP A 366 -14.33 -6.55 -34.80
CA ASP A 366 -15.18 -5.69 -35.63
C ASP A 366 -16.50 -5.31 -34.95
N ASP A 367 -16.76 -5.83 -33.74
CA ASP A 367 -17.98 -5.50 -32.98
C ASP A 367 -17.98 -4.02 -32.60
N LEU A 368 -19.04 -3.32 -33.00
CA LEU A 368 -19.27 -1.93 -32.59
C LEU A 368 -19.75 -1.89 -31.13
N PRO A 369 -19.43 -0.81 -30.38
CA PRO A 369 -20.00 -0.62 -29.06
C PRO A 369 -21.54 -0.57 -29.14
N PRO A 370 -22.25 -1.15 -28.17
CA PRO A 370 -23.71 -1.07 -28.12
C PRO A 370 -24.17 0.39 -27.98
N ALA A 371 -25.38 0.67 -28.46
CA ALA A 371 -25.94 2.02 -28.42
C ALA A 371 -26.00 2.63 -27.01
N ASP A 372 -26.25 1.78 -26.00
CA ASP A 372 -26.04 2.11 -24.59
C ASP A 372 -24.86 1.26 -24.06
N PRO A 373 -23.71 1.87 -23.73
CA PRO A 373 -22.56 1.16 -23.18
C PRO A 373 -22.77 0.69 -21.73
N GLY A 374 -23.86 1.09 -21.08
CA GLY A 374 -24.09 0.84 -19.66
C GLY A 374 -23.09 1.59 -18.77
N LEU A 375 -23.04 1.20 -17.50
CA LEU A 375 -22.18 1.81 -16.49
C LEU A 375 -21.29 0.74 -15.85
N ILE A 376 -20.00 1.07 -15.75
CA ILE A 376 -19.08 0.30 -14.92
C ILE A 376 -19.53 0.38 -13.45
N PRO A 377 -19.19 -0.62 -12.61
CA PRO A 377 -19.44 -0.54 -11.18
C PRO A 377 -18.82 0.72 -10.55
N LEU A 378 -19.46 1.26 -9.50
CA LEU A 378 -18.90 2.41 -8.78
C LEU A 378 -17.48 2.12 -8.29
N THR A 379 -16.54 2.95 -8.72
CA THR A 379 -15.14 2.85 -8.34
C THR A 379 -14.90 3.53 -7.00
N VAL A 380 -13.75 3.25 -6.37
CA VAL A 380 -13.31 3.93 -5.14
C VAL A 380 -13.27 5.45 -5.33
N ALA A 381 -12.81 5.91 -6.50
CA ALA A 381 -12.78 7.33 -6.84
C ALA A 381 -14.19 7.95 -6.92
N GLU A 382 -15.14 7.22 -7.50
CA GLU A 382 -16.52 7.70 -7.63
C GLU A 382 -17.25 7.72 -6.28
N ILE A 383 -17.07 6.68 -5.46
CA ILE A 383 -17.58 6.69 -4.07
C ILE A 383 -17.03 7.88 -3.28
N LYS A 384 -15.74 8.20 -3.43
CA LYS A 384 -15.15 9.38 -2.81
C LYS A 384 -15.85 10.67 -3.27
N ARG A 385 -16.11 10.83 -4.56
CA ARG A 385 -16.81 12.01 -5.11
C ARG A 385 -18.21 12.14 -4.53
N LEU A 386 -18.98 11.05 -4.52
CA LEU A 386 -20.33 11.02 -3.94
C LEU A 386 -20.30 11.32 -2.44
N PHE A 387 -19.35 10.76 -1.70
CA PHE A 387 -19.15 11.06 -0.28
C PHE A 387 -18.84 12.55 -0.07
N ASN A 388 -17.96 13.13 -0.88
CA ASN A 388 -17.65 14.56 -0.80
C ASN A 388 -18.90 15.40 -1.08
N LEU A 389 -19.71 15.05 -2.09
CA LEU A 389 -20.95 15.74 -2.41
C LEU A 389 -21.94 15.75 -1.22
N LEU A 390 -22.07 14.62 -0.53
CA LEU A 390 -22.97 14.45 0.62
C LEU A 390 -22.45 15.11 1.91
N THR A 391 -21.14 15.24 2.06
CA THR A 391 -20.51 15.69 3.32
C THR A 391 -19.83 17.06 3.24
N ARG A 392 -19.85 17.70 2.06
CA ARG A 392 -19.23 19.02 1.85
C ARG A 392 -19.77 20.05 2.84
N THR A 393 -18.86 20.74 3.50
CA THR A 393 -19.18 21.88 4.37
C THR A 393 -18.70 23.16 3.73
N TRP A 394 -19.60 24.14 3.60
CA TRP A 394 -19.28 25.47 3.11
C TRP A 394 -18.79 26.36 4.26
N GLN A 395 -17.64 27.02 4.05
CA GLN A 395 -17.12 27.97 5.02
C GLN A 395 -17.50 29.40 4.60
N PRO A 396 -17.80 30.30 5.56
CA PRO A 396 -18.17 31.67 5.23
C PRO A 396 -16.98 32.45 4.66
N THR A 397 -17.23 33.49 3.86
CA THR A 397 -16.17 34.33 3.25
C THR A 397 -15.12 34.81 4.25
N ARG A 398 -15.53 35.18 5.48
CA ARG A 398 -14.62 35.59 6.56
C ARG A 398 -13.55 34.54 6.89
N HIS A 399 -13.88 33.25 6.78
CA HIS A 399 -12.95 32.15 7.03
C HIS A 399 -11.87 32.10 5.95
N HIS A 400 -12.27 32.23 4.69
CA HIS A 400 -11.35 32.24 3.55
C HIS A 400 -10.43 33.48 3.56
N LEU A 401 -10.96 34.65 3.91
CA LEU A 401 -10.17 35.88 4.08
C LEU A 401 -9.16 35.75 5.22
N HIS A 402 -9.58 35.17 6.36
CA HIS A 402 -8.68 34.88 7.47
C HIS A 402 -7.53 33.95 7.06
N TRP A 403 -7.81 32.86 6.36
CA TRP A 403 -6.78 31.94 5.88
C TRP A 403 -5.85 32.56 4.83
N THR A 404 -6.35 33.47 3.99
CA THR A 404 -5.52 34.27 3.08
C THR A 404 -4.54 35.14 3.86
N GLN A 405 -5.02 35.90 4.86
CA GLN A 405 -4.15 36.71 5.72
C GLN A 405 -3.15 35.85 6.51
N TRP A 406 -3.58 34.70 7.02
CA TRP A 406 -2.72 33.75 7.72
C TRP A 406 -1.58 33.26 6.82
N ARG A 407 -1.88 32.84 5.58
CA ARG A 407 -0.87 32.38 4.60
C ARG A 407 0.14 33.47 4.28
N GLN A 408 -0.33 34.69 4.03
CA GLN A 408 0.55 35.83 3.75
C GLN A 408 1.49 36.11 4.92
N ARG A 409 0.97 36.15 6.16
CA ARG A 409 1.79 36.34 7.37
C ARG A 409 2.78 35.20 7.57
N HIS A 410 2.36 33.96 7.36
CA HIS A 410 3.23 32.79 7.47
C HIS A 410 4.37 32.84 6.43
N GLN A 411 4.07 33.14 5.17
CA GLN A 411 5.06 33.27 4.11
C GLN A 411 6.03 34.43 4.38
N ALA A 412 5.55 35.57 4.86
CA ALA A 412 6.41 36.70 5.25
C ALA A 412 7.40 36.29 6.36
N ARG A 413 6.93 35.59 7.39
CA ARG A 413 7.80 35.05 8.46
C ARG A 413 8.80 34.04 7.91
N ALA A 414 8.35 33.09 7.08
CA ALA A 414 9.23 32.09 6.48
C ALA A 414 10.33 32.73 5.63
N ARG A 415 9.98 33.75 4.81
CA ARG A 415 10.95 34.53 4.01
C ARG A 415 12.01 35.18 4.90
N TRP A 416 11.61 35.81 5.99
CA TRP A 416 12.54 36.43 6.94
C TRP A 416 13.52 35.42 7.54
N PHE A 417 13.04 34.26 8.00
CA PHE A 417 13.92 33.22 8.54
C PHE A 417 14.82 32.60 7.48
N HIS A 418 14.36 32.44 6.24
CA HIS A 418 15.20 31.99 5.13
C HIS A 418 16.32 32.97 4.81
N GLN A 419 16.02 34.28 4.77
CA GLN A 419 17.03 35.32 4.58
C GLN A 419 18.05 35.31 5.72
N ARG A 420 17.59 35.28 6.97
CA ARG A 420 18.46 35.18 8.15
C ARG A 420 19.37 33.94 8.10
N THR A 421 18.85 32.80 7.65
CA THR A 421 19.65 31.57 7.50
C THR A 421 20.70 31.71 6.41
N ARG A 422 20.36 32.31 5.27
CA ARG A 422 21.31 32.60 4.18
C ARG A 422 22.44 33.53 4.65
N LEU A 423 22.10 34.61 5.36
CA LEU A 423 23.08 35.53 5.92
C LEU A 423 24.04 34.81 6.88
N ARG A 424 23.53 33.96 7.78
CA ARG A 424 24.37 33.14 8.67
C ARG A 424 25.35 32.25 7.91
N HIS A 425 24.91 31.61 6.83
CA HIS A 425 25.81 30.80 6.01
C HIS A 425 26.88 31.64 5.34
N GLN A 426 26.53 32.81 4.80
CA GLN A 426 27.48 33.73 4.18
C GLN A 426 28.55 34.20 5.17
N THR A 427 28.16 34.51 6.42
CA THR A 427 29.11 34.92 7.48
C THR A 427 29.97 33.76 8.01
N GLN A 428 29.58 32.51 7.83
CA GLN A 428 30.38 31.34 8.22
C GLN A 428 31.37 30.89 7.14
N THR A 429 31.14 31.30 5.89
CA THR A 429 32.00 30.98 4.74
C THR A 429 33.00 32.09 4.40
N ALA A 430 32.88 33.25 5.03
CA ALA A 430 33.83 34.37 4.97
C ALA A 430 34.68 34.35 6.24
#